data_AF-A0A517QN90-F1
#
_entry.id   AF-A0A517QN90-F1
#
_cell.length_a   1.000
_cell.length_b   1.000
_cell.length_c   1.000
_cell.angle_alpha   90.00
_cell.angle_beta   90.00
_cell.angle_gamma   90.00
#
_symmetry.space_group_name_H-M   'P 1'
#
loop_
_entity.id
_entity.type
_entity.pdbx_description
1 polymer ?
#
loop_
_entity_poly.entity_id
_entity_poly.type
_entity_poly.pdbx_seq_one_letter_code
_entity_poly.pdbx_strand_id
1 'polypeptide(L)'
;MHISGKIALGLIVVVLAPAAILLTTMSLDIRSKWQAEVEQRQEKLTTSTDQLDKIRTKVANLEGEYQQKTFAWGEVWDAPQSVPLAGQNGIQIGVGRSSGLGRSFDPAKPPRIYAFAENGDASTYIGEFELDQLDADRAAGRLLRPAYPGEAQSWPQGKYHVRDTLPSNWLSTVADLEAQLILIGTKFRMQQEQESLMTKQLAASQVIMDQRLAELNGDADAPMGASQQVLDGLVETLRKLEDERNLVLSDVHDLRVKLVKDYIDLETSLEKNRNLVDSSQSDASARKPALAGQ
;
A
#
# COMPACT_ATOMS: atom_id res chain seq x y z
N MET A 1 1.15 32.11 124.52
CA MET A 1 1.55 31.75 123.13
C MET A 1 2.89 31.03 123.18
N HIS A 2 2.92 29.72 123.01
CA HIS A 2 4.14 28.92 123.14
C HIS A 2 5.17 29.29 122.05
N ILE A 3 6.41 29.53 122.47
CA ILE A 3 7.56 29.83 121.60
C ILE A 3 7.79 28.69 120.59
N SER A 4 7.56 27.44 121.00
CA SER A 4 7.57 26.27 120.11
C SER A 4 6.56 26.36 118.97
N GLY A 5 5.37 26.93 119.23
CA GLY A 5 4.36 27.17 118.20
C GLY A 5 4.78 28.24 117.19
N LYS A 6 5.46 29.31 117.63
CA LYS A 6 5.96 30.35 116.71
C LYS A 6 7.13 29.86 115.85
N ILE A 7 8.01 29.03 116.41
CA ILE A 7 9.13 28.41 115.67
C ILE A 7 8.60 27.40 114.65
N ALA A 8 7.64 26.54 115.04
CA ALA A 8 7.01 25.60 114.13
C ALA A 8 6.24 26.30 112.99
N LEU A 9 5.50 27.37 113.32
CA LEU A 9 4.75 28.14 112.32
C LEU A 9 5.71 28.91 111.38
N GLY A 10 6.82 29.44 111.90
CA GLY A 10 7.89 30.04 111.09
C GLY A 10 8.54 29.04 110.13
N LEU A 11 8.86 27.83 110.58
CA LEU A 11 9.46 26.79 109.73
C LEU A 11 8.48 26.30 108.64
N ILE A 12 7.20 26.17 108.97
CA ILE A 12 6.16 25.78 108.01
C ILE A 12 5.96 26.87 106.95
N VAL A 13 5.83 28.13 107.37
CA VAL A 13 5.50 29.24 106.45
C VAL A 13 6.71 29.70 105.64
N VAL A 14 7.91 29.76 106.24
CA VAL A 14 9.10 30.33 105.59
C VAL A 14 9.86 29.29 104.77
N VAL A 15 9.84 28.01 105.15
CA VAL A 15 10.65 26.98 104.48
C VAL A 15 9.78 25.96 103.74
N LEU A 16 8.82 25.33 104.42
CA LEU A 16 8.04 24.25 103.81
C LEU A 16 7.05 24.74 102.75
N ALA A 17 6.34 25.86 102.98
CA ALA A 17 5.39 26.40 102.02
C ALA A 17 6.05 26.83 100.68
N PRO A 18 7.13 27.64 100.64
CA PRO A 18 7.78 27.98 99.38
C PRO A 18 8.48 26.77 98.72
N ALA A 19 9.05 25.85 99.50
CA ALA A 19 9.59 24.60 98.94
C ALA A 19 8.51 23.73 98.28
N ALA A 20 7.32 23.64 98.87
CA ALA A 20 6.18 22.93 98.28
C ALA A 20 5.65 23.61 97.01
N ILE A 21 5.67 24.95 96.93
CA ILE A 21 5.28 25.70 95.73
C ILE A 21 6.30 25.47 94.60
N LEU A 22 7.60 25.46 94.90
CA LEU A 22 8.66 25.17 93.92
C LEU A 22 8.60 23.71 93.43
N LEU A 23 8.36 22.75 94.32
CA LEU A 23 8.21 21.35 93.94
C LEU A 23 6.95 21.12 93.10
N THR A 24 5.85 21.79 93.41
CA THR A 24 4.61 21.67 92.61
C THR A 24 4.78 22.31 91.23
N THR A 25 5.42 23.48 91.11
CA THR A 25 5.74 24.09 89.82
C THR A 25 6.70 23.24 88.99
N MET A 26 7.77 22.70 89.57
CA MET A 26 8.64 21.73 88.86
C MET A 26 7.88 20.47 88.43
N SER A 27 6.97 19.96 89.27
CA SER A 27 6.15 18.79 88.90
C SER A 27 5.18 19.11 87.76
N LEU A 28 4.64 20.33 87.72
CA LEU A 28 3.76 20.80 86.66
C LEU A 28 4.52 21.02 85.35
N ASP A 29 5.75 21.54 85.41
CA ASP A 29 6.63 21.69 84.24
C ASP A 29 7.08 20.34 83.67
N ILE A 30 7.36 19.37 84.54
CA ILE A 30 7.67 18.00 84.10
C ILE A 30 6.42 17.39 83.47
N ARG A 31 5.25 17.53 84.10
CA ARG A 31 3.99 17.02 83.57
C ARG A 31 3.63 17.66 82.22
N SER A 32 3.81 18.96 82.05
CA SER A 32 3.55 19.66 80.79
C SER A 32 4.50 19.22 79.68
N LYS A 33 5.79 19.02 79.99
CA LYS A 33 6.76 18.44 79.04
C LYS A 33 6.40 17.02 78.63
N TRP A 34 6.02 16.17 79.59
CA TRP A 34 5.55 14.81 79.29
C TRP A 34 4.25 14.83 78.47
N GLN A 35 3.31 15.73 78.76
CA GLN A 35 2.08 15.88 77.96
C GLN A 35 2.40 16.33 76.53
N ALA A 36 3.27 17.32 76.36
CA ALA A 36 3.70 17.78 75.04
C ALA A 36 4.45 16.69 74.26
N GLU A 37 5.29 15.90 74.93
CA GLU A 37 5.99 14.78 74.29
C GLU A 37 5.03 13.65 73.90
N VAL A 38 4.04 13.35 74.74
CA VAL A 38 2.98 12.37 74.44
C VAL A 38 2.14 12.83 73.25
N GLU A 39 1.73 14.10 73.23
CA GLU A 39 0.98 14.70 72.13
C GLU A 39 1.78 14.67 70.82
N GLN A 40 3.05 15.07 70.84
CA GLN A 40 3.91 15.01 69.66
C GLN A 40 4.13 13.56 69.17
N ARG A 41 4.27 12.58 70.08
CA ARG A 41 4.37 11.17 69.69
C ARG A 41 3.04 10.66 69.11
N GLN A 42 1.91 11.11 69.65
CA GLN A 42 0.59 10.76 69.13
C GLN A 42 0.37 11.34 67.73
N GLU A 43 0.73 12.59 67.48
CA GLU A 43 0.70 13.20 66.15
C GLU A 43 1.64 12.51 65.15
N LYS A 44 2.85 12.14 65.60
CA LYS A 44 3.78 11.37 64.76
C LYS A 44 3.22 9.98 64.42
N LEU A 45 2.55 9.33 65.38
CA LEU A 45 1.88 8.05 65.15
C LEU A 45 0.74 8.19 64.15
N THR A 46 -0.16 9.16 64.33
CA THR A 46 -1.28 9.38 63.39
C THR A 46 -0.78 9.74 61.99
N THR A 47 0.22 10.60 61.89
CA THR A 47 0.83 10.95 60.59
C THR A 47 1.49 9.73 59.94
N SER A 48 2.18 8.90 60.73
CA SER A 48 2.82 7.67 60.22
C SER A 48 1.78 6.63 59.80
N THR A 49 0.69 6.46 60.55
CA THR A 49 -0.41 5.55 60.15
C THR A 49 -1.06 6.03 58.85
N ASP A 50 -1.33 7.32 58.71
CA ASP A 50 -1.91 7.88 57.50
C ASP A 50 -0.98 7.71 56.29
N GLN A 51 0.34 7.86 56.49
CA GLN A 51 1.33 7.60 55.44
C GLN A 51 1.39 6.12 55.08
N LEU A 52 1.35 5.23 56.06
CA LEU A 52 1.32 3.78 55.81
C LEU A 52 0.07 3.36 55.04
N ASP A 53 -1.10 3.91 55.37
CA ASP A 53 -2.34 3.61 54.67
C ASP A 53 -2.34 4.17 53.24
N LYS A 54 -1.77 5.37 53.03
CA LYS A 54 -1.53 5.93 51.68
C LYS A 54 -0.56 5.07 50.86
N ILE A 55 0.48 4.52 51.48
CA ILE A 55 1.42 3.63 50.78
C ILE A 55 0.75 2.30 50.45
N ARG A 56 0.02 1.70 51.40
CA ARG A 56 -0.72 0.45 51.17
C ARG A 56 -1.73 0.58 50.04
N THR A 57 -2.50 1.66 50.01
CA THR A 57 -3.46 1.92 48.92
C THR A 57 -2.75 2.11 47.58
N LYS A 58 -1.60 2.81 47.55
CA LYS A 58 -0.79 2.92 46.32
C LYS A 58 -0.26 1.57 45.85
N VAL A 59 0.26 0.74 46.76
CA VAL A 59 0.75 -0.60 46.42
C VAL A 59 -0.38 -1.46 45.88
N ALA A 60 -1.54 -1.49 46.56
CA ALA A 60 -2.71 -2.25 46.08
C ALA A 60 -3.20 -1.77 44.71
N ASN A 61 -3.21 -0.46 44.46
CA ASN A 61 -3.57 0.08 43.15
C ASN A 61 -2.54 -0.29 42.06
N LEU A 62 -1.24 -0.18 42.36
CA LEU A 62 -0.18 -0.55 41.43
C LEU A 62 -0.16 -2.06 41.15
N GLU A 63 -0.42 -2.88 42.15
CA GLU A 63 -0.60 -4.32 41.98
C GLU A 63 -1.82 -4.62 41.10
N GLY A 64 -2.93 -3.92 41.31
CA GLY A 64 -4.12 -4.00 40.47
C GLY A 64 -3.84 -3.60 39.01
N GLU A 65 -3.16 -2.48 38.79
CA GLU A 65 -2.76 -2.04 37.45
C GLU A 65 -1.76 -3.01 36.80
N TYR A 66 -0.81 -3.53 37.56
CA TYR A 66 0.17 -4.50 37.09
C TYR A 66 -0.52 -5.80 36.69
N GLN A 67 -1.42 -6.32 37.54
CA GLN A 67 -2.21 -7.50 37.22
C GLN A 67 -3.08 -7.26 35.98
N GLN A 68 -3.81 -6.15 35.90
CA GLN A 68 -4.66 -5.84 34.75
C GLN A 68 -3.85 -5.79 33.44
N LYS A 69 -2.69 -5.14 33.46
CA LYS A 69 -1.79 -5.10 32.30
C LYS A 69 -1.25 -6.49 31.99
N THR A 70 -0.82 -7.25 32.99
CA THR A 70 -0.27 -8.60 32.81
C THR A 70 -1.30 -9.57 32.25
N PHE A 71 -2.54 -9.56 32.77
CA PHE A 71 -3.65 -10.37 32.28
C PHE A 71 -4.01 -10.07 30.82
N ALA A 72 -3.90 -8.81 30.39
CA ALA A 72 -4.16 -8.45 28.98
C ALA A 72 -3.15 -9.08 28.00
N TRP A 73 -1.94 -9.41 28.48
CA TRP A 73 -0.88 -10.02 27.68
C TRP A 73 -0.80 -11.55 27.80
N GLY A 74 -1.64 -12.17 28.63
CA GLY A 74 -1.70 -13.62 28.78
C GLY A 74 -0.45 -14.24 29.42
N GLU A 75 -0.31 -15.55 29.25
CA GLU A 75 0.88 -16.29 29.67
C GLU A 75 2.06 -15.95 28.74
N VAL A 76 3.25 -15.77 29.33
CA VAL A 76 4.48 -15.46 28.61
C VAL A 76 5.45 -16.61 28.77
N TRP A 77 5.99 -17.09 27.65
CA TRP A 77 7.03 -18.11 27.63
C TRP A 77 8.31 -17.54 27.04
N ASP A 78 9.38 -17.63 27.82
CA ASP A 78 10.72 -17.28 27.36
C ASP A 78 11.32 -18.49 26.64
N ALA A 79 11.44 -18.40 25.32
CA ALA A 79 11.92 -19.46 24.45
C ALA A 79 13.38 -19.24 24.02
N PRO A 80 14.36 -19.84 24.71
CA PRO A 80 15.76 -19.75 24.31
C PRO A 80 16.02 -20.54 23.03
N GLN A 81 17.05 -20.17 22.25
CA GLN A 81 17.47 -20.92 21.05
C GLN A 81 16.37 -21.12 19.99
N SER A 82 15.52 -20.11 19.80
CA SER A 82 14.52 -20.08 18.75
C SER A 82 15.16 -19.71 17.41
N VAL A 83 14.71 -20.38 16.34
CA VAL A 83 15.31 -20.30 14.99
C VAL A 83 14.20 -20.13 13.95
N PRO A 84 14.34 -19.20 12.98
CA PRO A 84 13.42 -19.09 11.87
C PRO A 84 13.56 -20.27 10.90
N LEU A 85 12.43 -20.86 10.52
CA LEU A 85 12.33 -21.93 9.52
C LEU A 85 12.01 -21.33 8.15
N ALA A 86 13.05 -20.80 7.49
CA ALA A 86 12.92 -20.08 6.22
C ALA A 86 12.25 -20.88 5.09
N GLY A 87 12.33 -22.22 5.11
CA GLY A 87 11.71 -23.08 4.10
C GLY A 87 10.21 -23.34 4.29
N GLN A 88 9.66 -23.07 5.48
CA GLN A 88 8.26 -23.39 5.83
C GLN A 88 7.46 -22.15 6.25
N ASN A 89 8.03 -20.95 6.12
CA ASN A 89 7.46 -19.70 6.66
C ASN A 89 7.04 -19.86 8.13
N GLY A 90 7.89 -20.52 8.91
CA GLY A 90 7.61 -20.87 10.29
C GLY A 90 8.75 -20.49 11.21
N ILE A 91 8.55 -20.71 12.50
CA ILE A 91 9.57 -20.56 13.53
C ILE A 91 9.66 -21.84 14.33
N GLN A 92 10.87 -22.21 14.72
CA GLN A 92 11.11 -23.19 15.77
C GLN A 92 11.34 -22.43 17.07
N ILE A 93 10.56 -22.78 18.08
CA ILE A 93 10.55 -22.16 19.39
C ILE A 93 11.19 -23.14 20.37
N GLY A 94 12.19 -22.71 21.13
CA GLY A 94 12.87 -23.55 22.12
C GLY A 94 12.10 -23.71 23.43
N VAL A 95 10.77 -23.75 23.35
CA VAL A 95 9.84 -24.07 24.44
C VAL A 95 8.79 -25.03 23.85
N GLY A 96 8.43 -26.06 24.62
CA GLY A 96 7.43 -27.04 24.25
C GLY A 96 6.39 -27.28 25.35
N ARG A 97 5.74 -28.44 25.28
CA ARG A 97 4.67 -28.84 26.21
C ARG A 97 5.11 -28.87 27.68
N SER A 98 6.39 -29.16 27.96
CA SER A 98 6.94 -29.23 29.32
C SER A 98 6.86 -27.89 30.06
N SER A 99 6.90 -26.77 29.33
CA SER A 99 6.76 -25.42 29.89
C SER A 99 5.32 -24.92 29.96
N GLY A 100 4.34 -25.78 29.61
CA GLY A 100 2.93 -25.42 29.59
C GLY A 100 2.48 -24.69 28.32
N LEU A 101 3.30 -24.63 27.27
CA LEU A 101 2.88 -24.11 25.97
C LEU A 101 1.81 -25.04 25.36
N GLY A 102 0.68 -24.48 24.93
CA GLY A 102 -0.38 -25.24 24.27
C GLY A 102 -1.05 -26.29 25.16
N ARG A 103 -1.40 -25.93 26.41
CA ARG A 103 -2.04 -26.86 27.39
C ARG A 103 -3.27 -27.60 26.86
N SER A 104 -3.92 -27.07 25.83
CA SER A 104 -5.02 -27.72 25.10
C SER A 104 -4.68 -27.86 23.60
N PHE A 105 -3.55 -28.50 23.30
CA PHE A 105 -3.16 -28.78 21.92
C PHE A 105 -4.13 -29.79 21.29
N ASP A 106 -5.00 -29.29 20.43
CA ASP A 106 -5.85 -30.07 19.54
C ASP A 106 -5.28 -29.96 18.11
N PRO A 107 -4.82 -31.05 17.48
CA PRO A 107 -4.35 -31.02 16.10
C PRO A 107 -5.39 -30.49 15.11
N ALA A 108 -6.69 -30.59 15.42
CA ALA A 108 -7.76 -30.06 14.59
C ALA A 108 -7.92 -28.53 14.73
N LYS A 109 -7.42 -27.95 15.82
CA LYS A 109 -7.46 -26.51 16.13
C LYS A 109 -6.13 -26.11 16.78
N PRO A 110 -5.07 -25.97 16.00
CA PRO A 110 -3.75 -25.65 16.54
C PRO A 110 -3.82 -24.34 17.33
N PRO A 111 -3.24 -24.28 18.54
CA PRO A 111 -3.22 -23.06 19.34
C PRO A 111 -2.40 -21.98 18.63
N ARG A 112 -2.91 -20.74 18.73
CA ARG A 112 -2.28 -19.55 18.18
C ARG A 112 -1.40 -18.90 19.22
N ILE A 113 -0.26 -18.41 18.77
CA ILE A 113 0.71 -17.75 19.63
C ILE A 113 1.29 -16.53 18.92
N TYR A 114 1.77 -15.58 19.72
CA TYR A 114 2.39 -14.35 19.25
C TYR A 114 3.86 -14.35 19.61
N ALA A 115 4.73 -14.25 18.62
CA ALA A 115 6.18 -14.34 18.83
C ALA A 115 6.84 -12.96 18.73
N PHE A 116 7.70 -12.67 19.70
CA PHE A 116 8.55 -11.50 19.75
C PHE A 116 10.01 -11.93 19.82
N ALA A 117 10.82 -11.51 18.85
CA ALA A 117 12.24 -11.80 18.90
C ALA A 117 12.99 -10.72 19.66
N GLU A 118 13.92 -11.13 20.53
CA GLU A 118 14.84 -10.22 21.18
C GLU A 118 15.97 -9.85 20.22
N ASN A 119 16.22 -8.55 20.06
CA ASN A 119 17.31 -7.99 19.27
C ASN A 119 18.07 -6.96 20.13
N GLY A 120 18.91 -7.47 21.04
CA GLY A 120 19.52 -6.65 22.09
C GLY A 120 18.47 -6.19 23.11
N ASP A 121 18.46 -4.90 23.44
CA ASP A 121 17.51 -4.33 24.43
C ASP A 121 16.07 -4.17 23.91
N ALA A 122 15.83 -4.42 22.60
CA ALA A 122 14.53 -4.24 21.97
C ALA A 122 13.90 -5.59 21.57
N SER A 123 12.61 -5.76 21.86
CA SER A 123 11.80 -6.87 21.35
C SER A 123 11.07 -6.46 20.08
N THR A 124 11.25 -7.22 19.00
CA THR A 124 10.59 -7.01 17.71
C THR A 124 9.46 -8.02 17.54
N TYR A 125 8.26 -7.55 17.20
CA TYR A 125 7.14 -8.42 16.87
C TYR A 125 7.39 -9.12 15.54
N ILE A 126 7.35 -10.45 15.54
CA ILE A 126 7.55 -11.27 14.34
C ILE A 126 6.19 -11.52 13.66
N GLY A 127 5.20 -11.97 14.43
CA GLY A 127 3.89 -12.31 13.90
C GLY A 127 3.07 -13.26 14.78
N GLU A 128 1.91 -13.62 14.25
CA GLU A 128 1.00 -14.65 14.77
C GLU A 128 1.29 -16.00 14.10
N PHE A 129 1.53 -17.02 14.92
CA PHE A 129 1.86 -18.36 14.48
C PHE A 129 0.85 -19.37 15.01
N GLU A 130 0.46 -20.31 14.16
CA GLU A 130 -0.27 -21.52 14.56
C GLU A 130 0.74 -22.62 14.85
N LEU A 131 0.65 -23.25 16.03
CA LEU A 131 1.54 -24.34 16.41
C LEU A 131 1.18 -25.62 15.65
N ASP A 132 2.07 -26.05 14.76
CA ASP A 132 1.90 -27.26 13.94
C ASP A 132 2.49 -28.50 14.64
N GLN A 133 3.66 -28.34 15.27
CA GLN A 133 4.33 -29.39 16.03
C GLN A 133 4.60 -28.91 17.46
N LEU A 134 4.26 -29.74 18.44
CA LEU A 134 4.46 -29.45 19.86
C LEU A 134 5.11 -30.66 20.54
N ASP A 135 6.44 -30.60 20.67
CA ASP A 135 7.25 -31.58 21.39
C ASP A 135 7.35 -31.21 22.88
N ALA A 136 8.06 -32.03 23.66
CA ALA A 136 8.28 -31.78 25.09
C ALA A 136 9.02 -30.44 25.32
N ASP A 137 10.13 -30.20 24.61
CA ASP A 137 11.02 -29.07 24.87
C ASP A 137 11.07 -28.04 23.74
N ARG A 138 10.40 -28.32 22.61
CA ARG A 138 10.38 -27.45 21.43
C ARG A 138 9.00 -27.43 20.80
N ALA A 139 8.72 -26.37 20.06
CA ALA A 139 7.52 -26.26 19.23
C ALA A 139 7.89 -25.69 17.87
N ALA A 140 7.14 -26.06 16.83
CA ALA A 140 7.22 -25.44 15.52
C ALA A 140 5.89 -24.75 15.22
N GLY A 141 5.97 -23.46 14.90
CA GLY A 141 4.83 -22.65 14.50
C GLY A 141 4.91 -22.29 13.02
N ARG A 142 3.76 -22.28 12.35
CA ARG A 142 3.61 -21.75 10.98
C ARG A 142 2.95 -20.38 11.05
N LEU A 143 3.47 -19.40 10.30
CA LEU A 143 2.87 -18.06 10.25
C LEU A 143 1.44 -18.16 9.70
N LEU A 144 0.48 -17.51 10.37
CA LEU A 144 -0.94 -17.55 9.96
C LEU A 144 -1.15 -16.81 8.64
N ARG A 145 -0.46 -15.68 8.46
CA ARG A 145 -0.45 -14.91 7.23
C ARG A 145 0.61 -15.44 6.25
N PRO A 146 0.45 -15.23 4.94
CA PRO A 146 1.54 -15.45 4.00
C PRO A 146 2.72 -14.54 4.34
N ALA A 147 3.92 -15.13 4.44
CA ALA A 147 5.14 -14.37 4.69
C ALA A 147 5.47 -13.46 3.50
N TYR A 148 6.00 -12.28 3.78
CA TYR A 148 6.49 -11.39 2.73
C TYR A 148 7.78 -11.96 2.11
N PRO A 149 8.09 -11.62 0.85
CA PRO A 149 9.35 -12.03 0.22
C PRO A 149 10.55 -11.58 1.06
N GLY A 150 11.40 -12.52 1.48
CA GLY A 150 12.60 -12.22 2.30
C GLY A 150 12.34 -12.02 3.79
N GLU A 151 11.09 -12.12 4.25
CA GLU A 151 10.73 -11.82 5.64
C GLU A 151 11.30 -12.85 6.62
N ALA A 152 11.13 -14.14 6.33
CA ALA A 152 11.59 -15.21 7.20
C ALA A 152 13.13 -15.20 7.39
N GLN A 153 13.87 -14.69 6.40
CA GLN A 153 15.32 -14.52 6.45
C GLN A 153 15.75 -13.33 7.31
N SER A 154 14.85 -12.35 7.52
CA SER A 154 15.12 -11.16 8.33
C SER A 154 14.91 -11.39 9.83
N TRP A 155 14.22 -12.48 10.21
CA TRP A 155 13.93 -12.77 11.61
C TRP A 155 15.21 -13.14 12.38
N PRO A 156 15.50 -12.48 13.51
CA PRO A 156 16.72 -12.75 14.26
C PRO A 156 16.66 -14.12 14.91
N GLN A 157 17.80 -14.78 15.08
CA GLN A 157 17.92 -16.05 15.81
C GLN A 157 18.27 -15.76 17.26
N GLY A 158 17.73 -16.53 18.22
CA GLY A 158 18.07 -16.35 19.63
C GLY A 158 16.91 -16.54 20.59
N LYS A 159 16.74 -15.60 21.52
CA LYS A 159 15.68 -15.68 22.54
C LYS A 159 14.41 -15.03 22.01
N TYR A 160 13.31 -15.78 22.03
CA TYR A 160 11.98 -15.27 21.70
C TYR A 160 11.11 -15.21 22.94
N HIS A 161 10.26 -14.20 23.03
CA HIS A 161 9.15 -14.14 23.98
C HIS A 161 7.88 -14.52 23.25
N VAL A 162 7.27 -15.61 23.68
CA VAL A 162 6.04 -16.13 23.11
C VAL A 162 4.89 -15.79 24.05
N ARG A 163 3.77 -15.33 23.49
CA ARG A 163 2.58 -14.96 24.26
C ARG A 163 1.35 -15.66 23.71
N ASP A 164 0.42 -15.98 24.62
CA ASP A 164 -0.87 -16.56 24.27
C ASP A 164 -1.82 -15.52 23.66
N THR A 165 -1.80 -14.31 24.20
CA THR A 165 -2.71 -13.23 23.79
C THR A 165 -2.00 -11.92 23.56
N LEU A 166 -2.57 -11.09 22.69
CA LEU A 166 -2.25 -9.67 22.59
C LEU A 166 -3.41 -8.83 23.14
N PRO A 167 -3.12 -7.68 23.74
CA PRO A 167 -4.17 -6.74 24.11
C PRO A 167 -5.00 -6.34 22.88
N SER A 168 -6.30 -6.15 23.08
CA SER A 168 -7.26 -5.95 21.98
C SER A 168 -6.96 -4.75 21.08
N ASN A 169 -6.40 -3.68 21.64
CA ASN A 169 -5.98 -2.49 20.87
C ASN A 169 -4.87 -2.82 19.86
N TRP A 170 -3.92 -3.68 20.22
CA TRP A 170 -2.87 -4.12 19.30
C TRP A 170 -3.42 -5.04 18.22
N LEU A 171 -4.34 -5.94 18.56
CA LEU A 171 -4.99 -6.81 17.58
C LEU A 171 -5.74 -6.00 16.51
N SER A 172 -6.48 -4.96 16.91
CA SER A 172 -7.15 -4.09 15.92
C SER A 172 -6.14 -3.37 15.02
N THR A 173 -5.04 -2.85 15.58
CA THR A 173 -4.03 -2.14 14.78
C THR A 173 -3.31 -3.07 13.82
N VAL A 174 -2.97 -4.30 14.25
CA VAL A 174 -2.35 -5.31 13.38
C VAL A 174 -3.31 -5.69 12.26
N ALA A 175 -4.57 -5.96 12.56
CA ALA A 175 -5.58 -6.28 11.55
C ALA A 175 -5.78 -5.14 10.54
N ASP A 176 -5.82 -3.89 11.00
CA ASP A 176 -5.94 -2.72 10.13
C ASP A 176 -4.71 -2.56 9.22
N LEU A 177 -3.50 -2.75 9.75
CA LEU A 177 -2.26 -2.69 8.97
C LEU A 177 -2.20 -3.83 7.94
N GLU A 178 -2.59 -5.04 8.31
CA GLU A 178 -2.67 -6.18 7.39
C GLU A 178 -3.68 -5.93 6.27
N ALA A 179 -4.87 -5.40 6.60
CA ALA A 179 -5.87 -5.03 5.60
C ALA A 179 -5.34 -3.96 4.62
N GLN A 180 -4.63 -2.95 5.14
CA GLN A 180 -3.99 -1.93 4.29
C GLN A 180 -2.91 -2.53 3.39
N LEU A 181 -2.09 -3.44 3.91
CA LEU A 181 -1.05 -4.11 3.13
C LEU A 181 -1.64 -4.99 2.03
N ILE A 182 -2.73 -5.73 2.30
CA ILE A 182 -3.46 -6.49 1.28
C ILE A 182 -4.00 -5.56 0.19
N LEU A 183 -4.58 -4.43 0.58
CA LEU A 183 -5.12 -3.45 -0.35
C LEU A 183 -4.02 -2.81 -1.22
N ILE A 184 -2.86 -2.49 -0.64
CA ILE A 184 -1.72 -1.98 -1.40
C ILE A 184 -1.18 -3.07 -2.34
N GLY A 185 -1.03 -4.30 -1.87
CA GLY A 185 -0.53 -5.42 -2.68
C GLY A 185 -1.42 -5.75 -3.88
N THR A 186 -2.75 -5.70 -3.69
CA THR A 186 -3.72 -5.88 -4.77
C THR A 186 -3.66 -4.74 -5.79
N LYS A 187 -3.59 -3.48 -5.35
CA LYS A 187 -3.40 -2.33 -6.25
C LYS A 187 -2.11 -2.44 -7.06
N PHE A 188 -1.01 -2.82 -6.41
CA PHE A 188 0.28 -3.01 -7.08
C PHE A 188 0.20 -4.08 -8.16
N ARG A 189 -0.42 -5.23 -7.87
CA ARG A 189 -0.62 -6.30 -8.85
C ARG A 189 -1.46 -5.83 -10.04
N MET A 190 -2.55 -5.11 -9.80
CA MET A 190 -3.39 -4.57 -10.87
C MET A 190 -2.62 -3.59 -11.76
N GLN A 191 -1.78 -2.74 -11.18
CA GLN A 191 -0.93 -1.82 -11.95
C GLN A 191 0.09 -2.58 -12.80
N GLN A 192 0.72 -3.61 -12.25
CA GLN A 192 1.67 -4.45 -12.99
C GLN A 192 0.99 -5.20 -14.15
N GLU A 193 -0.22 -5.72 -13.93
CA GLU A 193 -1.02 -6.34 -14.99
C GLU A 193 -1.40 -5.33 -16.07
N GLN A 194 -1.82 -4.12 -15.68
CA GLN A 194 -2.14 -3.04 -16.61
C GLN A 194 -0.93 -2.62 -17.45
N GLU A 195 0.24 -2.49 -16.84
CA GLU A 195 1.49 -2.20 -17.55
C GLU A 195 1.82 -3.31 -18.55
N SER A 196 1.68 -4.58 -18.14
CA SER A 196 1.91 -5.73 -19.03
C SER A 196 0.92 -5.77 -20.21
N LEU A 197 -0.31 -5.27 -20.01
CA LEU A 197 -1.31 -5.18 -21.07
C LEU A 197 -0.98 -4.03 -22.03
N MET A 198 -0.64 -2.86 -21.50
CA MET A 198 -0.28 -1.68 -22.28
C MET A 198 0.96 -1.93 -23.14
N THR A 199 1.98 -2.59 -22.58
CA THR A 199 3.19 -2.98 -23.34
C THR A 199 2.87 -3.94 -24.48
N LYS A 200 1.99 -4.92 -24.27
CA LYS A 200 1.50 -5.82 -25.34
C LYS A 200 0.71 -5.06 -26.41
N GLN A 201 -0.18 -4.15 -26.01
CA GLN A 201 -0.96 -3.33 -26.94
C GLN A 201 -0.08 -2.38 -27.76
N LEU A 202 0.95 -1.80 -27.13
CA LEU A 202 1.92 -0.94 -27.80
C LEU A 202 2.73 -1.73 -28.82
N ALA A 203 3.22 -2.93 -28.46
CA ALA A 203 3.91 -3.82 -29.39
C ALA A 203 3.01 -4.22 -30.59
N ALA A 204 1.74 -4.58 -30.33
CA ALA A 204 0.79 -4.92 -31.39
C ALA A 204 0.47 -3.71 -32.29
N SER A 205 0.32 -2.52 -31.71
CA SER A 205 0.06 -1.29 -32.45
C SER A 205 1.25 -0.89 -33.31
N GLN A 206 2.48 -1.08 -32.81
CA GLN A 206 3.70 -0.85 -33.57
C GLN A 206 3.76 -1.77 -34.80
N VAL A 207 3.47 -3.06 -34.63
CA VAL A 207 3.41 -4.02 -35.76
C VAL A 207 2.37 -3.60 -36.80
N ILE A 208 1.17 -3.17 -36.38
CA ILE A 208 0.13 -2.70 -37.31
C ILE A 208 0.58 -1.42 -38.02
N MET A 209 1.18 -0.48 -37.30
CA MET A 209 1.71 0.76 -37.89
C MET A 209 2.79 0.46 -38.92
N ASP A 210 3.75 -0.40 -38.59
CA ASP A 210 4.82 -0.80 -39.49
C ASP A 210 4.25 -1.50 -40.74
N GLN A 211 3.25 -2.37 -40.57
CA GLN A 211 2.54 -3.00 -41.69
C GLN A 211 1.85 -1.96 -42.59
N ARG A 212 1.16 -0.97 -42.02
CA ARG A 212 0.51 0.10 -42.81
C ARG A 212 1.52 0.97 -43.53
N LEU A 213 2.65 1.28 -42.89
CA LEU A 213 3.74 2.01 -43.52
C LEU A 213 4.34 1.23 -44.69
N ALA A 214 4.52 -0.08 -44.53
CA ALA A 214 4.97 -0.97 -45.59
C ALA A 214 3.95 -1.06 -46.75
N GLU A 215 2.64 -1.16 -46.45
CA GLU A 215 1.59 -1.14 -47.47
C GLU A 215 1.56 0.17 -48.27
N LEU A 216 1.78 1.32 -47.60
CA LEU A 216 1.74 2.64 -48.24
C LEU A 216 2.99 2.94 -49.05
N ASN A 217 4.17 2.73 -48.46
CA ASN A 217 5.46 3.16 -49.03
C ASN A 217 6.22 2.04 -49.76
N GLY A 218 5.72 0.80 -49.71
CA GLY A 218 6.40 -0.37 -50.23
C GLY A 218 7.19 -1.10 -49.15
N ASP A 219 7.30 -2.42 -49.31
CA ASP A 219 8.06 -3.29 -48.41
C ASP A 219 9.35 -3.76 -49.10
N ALA A 220 10.50 -3.31 -48.59
CA ALA A 220 11.81 -3.70 -49.11
C ALA A 220 12.18 -5.16 -48.76
N ASP A 221 11.55 -5.72 -47.72
CA ASP A 221 11.75 -7.10 -47.25
C ASP A 221 10.62 -8.04 -47.73
N ALA A 222 9.85 -7.62 -48.74
CA ALA A 222 8.76 -8.42 -49.28
C ALA A 222 9.24 -9.80 -49.76
N PRO A 223 8.44 -10.87 -49.56
CA PRO A 223 8.82 -12.22 -49.95
C PRO A 223 9.09 -12.34 -51.46
N MET A 224 10.06 -13.17 -51.84
CA MET A 224 10.40 -13.43 -53.23
C MET A 224 9.16 -13.88 -54.02
N GLY A 225 8.72 -13.07 -54.98
CA GLY A 225 7.51 -13.29 -55.78
C GLY A 225 6.33 -12.38 -55.41
N ALA A 226 6.51 -11.43 -54.48
CA ALA A 226 5.52 -10.40 -54.20
C ALA A 226 5.17 -9.59 -55.46
N SER A 227 3.91 -9.17 -55.57
CA SER A 227 3.46 -8.36 -56.70
C SER A 227 4.20 -7.01 -56.71
N GLN A 228 4.41 -6.44 -57.89
CA GLN A 228 5.12 -5.17 -58.02
C GLN A 228 4.44 -4.03 -57.26
N GLN A 229 3.13 -4.14 -57.00
CA GLN A 229 2.40 -3.20 -56.14
C GLN A 229 2.80 -3.25 -54.67
N VAL A 230 3.20 -4.42 -54.17
CA VAL A 230 3.66 -4.57 -52.78
C VAL A 230 5.09 -4.05 -52.63
N LEU A 231 5.92 -4.20 -53.68
CA LEU A 231 7.29 -3.69 -53.70
C LEU A 231 7.34 -2.15 -53.83
N ASP A 232 6.53 -1.58 -54.73
CA ASP A 232 6.51 -0.13 -54.97
C ASP A 232 5.64 0.63 -53.94
N GLY A 233 4.71 -0.08 -53.29
CA GLY A 233 3.73 0.50 -52.37
C GLY A 233 2.51 1.12 -53.06
N LEU A 234 1.44 1.30 -52.28
CA LEU A 234 0.17 1.86 -52.79
C LEU A 234 0.32 3.30 -53.32
N VAL A 235 1.19 4.12 -52.70
CA VAL A 235 1.35 5.52 -53.10
C VAL A 235 1.98 5.62 -54.49
N GLU A 236 3.07 4.90 -54.74
CA GLU A 236 3.77 4.97 -56.03
C GLU A 236 2.99 4.27 -57.14
N THR A 237 2.27 3.20 -56.82
CA THR A 237 1.39 2.53 -57.79
C THR A 237 0.22 3.40 -58.22
N LEU A 238 -0.42 4.11 -57.28
CA LEU A 238 -1.46 5.09 -57.61
C LEU A 238 -0.91 6.19 -58.50
N ARG A 239 0.30 6.70 -58.21
CA ARG A 239 0.96 7.70 -59.03
C ARG A 239 1.17 7.23 -60.48
N LYS A 240 1.66 5.99 -60.66
CA LYS A 240 1.82 5.39 -62.00
C LYS A 240 0.49 5.25 -62.74
N LEU A 241 -0.56 4.79 -62.05
CA LEU A 241 -1.90 4.65 -62.64
C LEU A 241 -2.52 6.00 -63.00
N GLU A 242 -2.26 7.05 -62.22
CA GLU A 242 -2.68 8.42 -62.54
C GLU A 242 -1.96 8.96 -63.78
N ASP A 243 -0.65 8.73 -63.90
CA ASP A 243 0.12 9.12 -65.08
C ASP A 243 -0.39 8.40 -66.34
N GLU A 244 -0.65 7.08 -66.27
CA GLU A 244 -1.25 6.31 -67.36
C GLU A 244 -2.64 6.85 -67.74
N ARG A 245 -3.49 7.13 -66.74
CA ARG A 245 -4.80 7.73 -66.98
C ARG A 245 -4.68 9.08 -67.67
N ASN A 246 -3.73 9.92 -67.27
CA ASN A 246 -3.51 11.24 -67.86
C ASN A 246 -3.10 11.14 -69.33
N LEU A 247 -2.25 10.17 -69.69
CA LEU A 247 -1.89 9.90 -71.08
C LEU A 247 -3.11 9.48 -71.91
N VAL A 248 -3.92 8.55 -71.42
CA VAL A 248 -5.14 8.11 -72.12
C VAL A 248 -6.13 9.27 -72.30
N LEU A 249 -6.28 10.13 -71.29
CA LEU A 249 -7.13 11.31 -71.39
C LEU A 249 -6.61 12.31 -72.43
N SER A 250 -5.30 12.48 -72.54
CA SER A 250 -4.68 13.28 -73.59
C SER A 250 -4.96 12.71 -74.98
N ASP A 251 -4.77 11.39 -75.17
CA ASP A 251 -5.04 10.73 -76.46
C ASP A 251 -6.51 10.85 -76.86
N VAL A 252 -7.44 10.67 -75.92
CA VAL A 252 -8.88 10.86 -76.16
C VAL A 252 -9.18 12.31 -76.54
N HIS A 253 -8.51 13.28 -75.91
CA HIS A 253 -8.66 14.69 -76.26
C HIS A 253 -8.18 14.95 -77.70
N ASP A 254 -7.00 14.45 -78.07
CA ASP A 254 -6.45 14.59 -79.42
C ASP A 254 -7.34 13.94 -80.47
N LEU A 255 -7.88 12.75 -80.19
CA LEU A 255 -8.86 12.08 -81.05
C LEU A 255 -10.15 12.89 -81.21
N ARG A 256 -10.64 13.53 -80.14
CA ARG A 256 -11.82 14.41 -80.22
C ARG A 256 -11.53 15.64 -81.09
N VAL A 257 -10.38 16.29 -80.90
CA VAL A 257 -9.97 17.43 -81.73
C VAL A 257 -9.88 17.01 -83.20
N LYS A 258 -9.30 15.85 -83.48
CA LYS A 258 -9.18 15.31 -84.84
C LYS A 258 -10.54 15.01 -85.45
N LEU A 259 -11.45 14.35 -84.72
CA LEU A 259 -12.80 14.06 -85.18
C LEU A 259 -13.59 15.33 -85.51
N VAL A 260 -13.49 16.36 -84.65
CA VAL A 260 -14.13 17.65 -84.89
C VAL A 260 -13.58 18.31 -86.15
N LYS A 261 -12.25 18.28 -86.35
CA LYS A 261 -11.62 18.80 -87.56
C LYS A 261 -12.08 18.06 -88.81
N ASP A 262 -12.04 16.73 -88.78
CA ASP A 262 -12.46 15.89 -89.91
C ASP A 262 -13.94 16.12 -90.26
N TYR A 263 -14.80 16.35 -89.25
CA TYR A 263 -16.20 16.71 -89.44
C TYR A 263 -16.37 18.07 -90.13
N ILE A 264 -15.64 19.10 -89.66
CA ILE A 264 -15.66 20.45 -90.27
C ILE A 264 -15.14 20.38 -91.73
N ASP A 265 -14.08 19.63 -91.98
CA ASP A 265 -13.51 19.46 -93.33
C ASP A 265 -14.49 18.74 -94.27
N LEU A 266 -15.23 17.76 -93.75
CA LEU A 266 -16.29 17.06 -94.49
C LEU A 266 -17.48 17.99 -94.79
N GLU A 267 -17.94 18.76 -93.82
CA GLU A 267 -19.02 19.75 -94.00
C GLU A 267 -18.61 20.79 -95.05
N THR A 268 -17.40 21.32 -94.95
CA THR A 268 -16.84 22.27 -95.93
C THR A 268 -16.75 21.64 -97.34
N SER A 269 -16.36 20.36 -97.43
CA SER A 269 -16.26 19.66 -98.72
C SER A 269 -17.64 19.37 -99.32
N LEU A 270 -18.63 19.04 -98.49
CA LEU A 270 -20.02 18.90 -98.92
C LEU A 270 -20.60 20.22 -99.40
N GLU A 271 -20.35 21.33 -98.70
CA GLU A 271 -20.74 22.67 -99.15
C GLU A 271 -20.09 23.03 -100.49
N LYS A 272 -18.78 22.78 -100.66
CA LYS A 272 -18.09 22.97 -101.94
C LYS A 272 -18.72 22.14 -103.07
N ASN A 273 -19.02 20.88 -102.81
CA ASN A 273 -19.67 20.00 -103.79
C ASN A 273 -21.08 20.47 -104.13
N ARG A 274 -21.87 20.92 -103.14
CA ARG A 274 -23.18 21.55 -103.39
C ARG A 274 -23.03 22.78 -104.30
N ASN A 275 -22.11 23.67 -103.97
CA ASN A 275 -21.84 24.86 -104.78
C ASN A 275 -21.38 24.51 -106.21
N LEU A 276 -20.59 23.46 -106.40
CA LEU A 276 -20.18 22.97 -107.72
C LEU A 276 -21.33 22.35 -108.52
N VAL A 277 -22.22 21.60 -107.85
CA VAL A 277 -23.42 21.07 -108.49
C VAL A 277 -24.33 22.21 -108.92
N ASP A 278 -24.58 23.18 -108.04
CA ASP A 278 -25.41 24.35 -108.35
C ASP A 278 -24.81 25.17 -109.50
N SER A 279 -23.49 25.40 -109.51
CA SER A 279 -22.83 26.11 -110.60
C SER A 279 -22.86 25.31 -111.91
N SER A 280 -22.64 23.99 -111.88
CA SER A 280 -22.74 23.14 -113.07
C SER A 280 -24.16 23.03 -113.63
N GLN A 281 -25.19 23.06 -112.78
CA GLN A 281 -26.59 23.15 -113.20
C GLN A 281 -26.90 24.52 -113.82
N SER A 282 -26.33 25.60 -113.29
CA SER A 282 -26.43 26.93 -113.88
C SER A 282 -25.72 27.02 -115.26
N ASP A 283 -24.57 26.39 -115.41
CA ASP A 283 -23.83 26.31 -116.68
C ASP A 283 -24.54 25.38 -117.70
N ALA A 284 -25.16 24.29 -117.24
CA ALA A 284 -25.95 23.40 -118.10
C ALA A 284 -27.25 24.06 -118.58
N SER A 285 -27.86 24.92 -117.75
CA SER A 285 -29.02 25.72 -118.17
C SER A 285 -28.62 26.89 -119.08
N ALA A 286 -27.40 27.42 -118.98
CA ALA A 286 -26.84 28.38 -119.95
C ALA A 286 -26.47 27.74 -121.31
N ARG A 287 -26.22 26.42 -121.36
CA ARG A 287 -25.88 25.68 -122.59
C ARG A 287 -27.06 25.03 -123.31
N LYS A 288 -28.31 25.27 -122.91
CA LYS A 288 -29.47 24.89 -123.74
C LYS A 288 -29.43 25.72 -125.04
N PRO A 289 -29.24 25.11 -126.23
CA PRO A 289 -29.39 25.83 -127.48
C PRO A 289 -30.87 26.19 -127.67
N ALA A 290 -31.12 27.45 -128.04
CA ALA A 290 -32.36 27.83 -128.69
C ALA A 290 -32.43 27.09 -130.04
N LEU A 291 -33.10 25.94 -130.06
CA LEU A 291 -33.79 25.43 -131.26
C LEU A 291 -35.10 26.22 -131.35
N ALA A 292 -35.19 27.29 -132.14
CA ALA A 292 -35.32 27.33 -133.60
C ALA A 292 -36.64 26.69 -134.08
N GLY A 293 -37.59 27.57 -134.40
CA GLY A 293 -38.70 27.49 -135.36
C GLY A 293 -39.24 26.15 -135.84
N GLN A 294 -40.54 25.96 -135.63
CA GLN A 294 -41.57 26.08 -136.68
C GLN A 294 -42.87 26.58 -136.04
#